data_AF-A0A1H8LII3-F1
#
_entry.id   AF-A0A1H8LII3-F1
#
_cell.length_a   1.000
_cell.length_b   1.000
_cell.length_c   1.000
_cell.angle_alpha   90.00
_cell.angle_beta   90.00
_cell.angle_gamma   90.00
#
_symmetry.space_group_name_H-M   'P 1'
#
loop_
_entity.id
_entity.type
_entity.pdbx_description
1 polymer ?
#
loop_
_entity_poly.entity_id
_entity_poly.type
_entity_poly.pdbx_seq_one_letter_code
_entity_poly.pdbx_strand_id
1 'polypeptide(L)' 'MNLNQLVNMIARMLTRRAVNWSIKKGTRQATRGKGQQTAANRQQAKVTREATKRARQAARLARRIGR' A
#
# COMPACT_ATOMS: atom_id res chain seq x y z
N MET A 1 -6.21 21.62 -25.84
CA MET A 1 -6.29 20.59 -24.79
C MET A 1 -5.72 21.17 -23.51
N ASN A 2 -6.59 21.36 -22.53
CA ASN A 2 -6.38 22.33 -21.46
C ASN A 2 -5.34 21.84 -20.44
N LEU A 3 -4.29 22.63 -20.22
CA LEU A 3 -3.41 22.51 -19.05
C LEU A 3 -4.20 22.32 -17.74
N ASN A 4 -5.39 22.92 -17.68
CA ASN A 4 -6.32 22.78 -16.56
C ASN A 4 -6.77 21.32 -16.30
N GLN A 5 -6.92 20.49 -17.35
CA GLN A 5 -7.23 19.07 -17.18
C GLN A 5 -6.02 18.28 -16.68
N LEU A 6 -4.81 18.63 -17.12
CA LEU A 6 -3.57 18.02 -16.65
C LEU A 6 -3.36 18.31 -15.15
N VAL A 7 -3.51 19.57 -14.75
CA VAL A 7 -3.40 20.00 -13.35
C VAL A 7 -4.46 19.31 -12.49
N ASN A 8 -5.72 19.26 -12.93
CA ASN A 8 -6.78 18.55 -12.21
C ASN A 8 -6.51 17.04 -12.11
N MET A 9 -5.94 16.43 -13.15
CA MET A 9 -5.61 15.01 -13.14
C MET A 9 -4.46 14.70 -12.18
N ILE A 10 -3.41 15.54 -12.18
CA ILE A 10 -2.27 15.41 -11.26
C ILE A 10 -2.71 15.66 -9.83
N ALA A 11 -3.43 16.74 -9.56
CA ALA A 11 -3.95 17.06 -8.23
C ALA A 11 -4.81 15.90 -7.71
N ARG A 12 -5.74 15.39 -8.52
CA ARG A 12 -6.62 14.27 -8.13
C ARG A 12 -5.85 12.97 -7.92
N MET A 13 -4.77 12.73 -8.68
CA MET A 13 -3.88 11.58 -8.48
C MET A 13 -3.08 11.72 -7.19
N LEU A 14 -2.51 12.89 -6.91
CA LEU A 14 -1.77 13.18 -5.69
C LEU A 14 -2.67 13.11 -4.46
N THR A 15 -3.87 13.70 -4.50
CA THR A 15 -4.84 13.61 -3.41
C THR A 15 -5.25 12.16 -3.17
N ARG A 16 -5.59 11.38 -4.21
CA ARG A 16 -5.91 9.96 -4.04
C ARG A 16 -4.75 9.18 -3.43
N ARG A 17 -3.53 9.43 -3.89
CA ARG A 17 -2.34 8.72 -3.42
C ARG A 17 -1.99 9.14 -2.00
N ALA A 18 -2.05 10.42 -1.68
CA ALA A 18 -1.83 10.99 -0.36
C ALA A 18 -2.89 10.52 0.66
N VAL A 19 -4.17 10.50 0.29
CA VAL A 19 -5.27 9.99 1.13
C VAL A 19 -5.10 8.49 1.37
N ASN A 20 -4.81 7.70 0.33
CA ASN A 20 -4.54 6.27 0.50
C ASN A 20 -3.30 6.02 1.37
N TRP A 21 -2.27 6.86 1.24
CA TRP A 21 -1.06 6.75 2.05
C TRP A 21 -1.28 7.21 3.50
N SER A 22 -2.02 8.30 3.70
CA SER A 22 -2.34 8.87 5.00
C SER A 22 -3.30 7.97 5.78
N ILE A 23 -4.29 7.35 5.13
CA ILE A 23 -5.15 6.36 5.77
C ILE A 23 -4.32 5.13 6.12
N LYS A 24 -3.50 4.59 5.20
CA LYS A 24 -2.70 3.39 5.45
C LYS A 24 -1.63 3.61 6.54
N LYS A 25 -1.03 4.80 6.62
CA LYS A 25 0.01 5.14 7.60
C LYS A 25 -0.61 5.62 8.91
N GLY A 26 -1.66 6.44 8.84
CA GLY A 26 -2.44 6.97 9.95
C GLY A 26 -3.20 5.88 10.69
N THR A 27 -3.85 4.94 10.00
CA THR A 27 -4.42 3.75 10.66
C THR A 27 -3.34 2.89 11.28
N ARG A 28 -2.21 2.62 10.60
CA ARG A 28 -1.10 1.85 11.18
C ARG A 28 -0.50 2.49 12.44
N GLN A 29 -0.48 3.82 12.51
CA GLN A 29 0.05 4.59 13.63
C GLN A 29 -0.98 4.76 14.75
N ALA A 30 -2.26 4.96 14.41
CA ALA A 30 -3.37 5.02 15.35
C ALA A 30 -3.69 3.65 15.99
N THR A 31 -3.67 2.56 15.23
CA THR A 31 -3.89 1.20 15.76
C THR A 31 -2.71 0.66 16.55
N ARG A 32 -1.54 1.32 16.50
CA ARG A 32 -0.40 0.98 17.37
C ARG A 32 -0.58 1.48 18.80
N GLY A 33 -1.41 2.51 19.00
CA GLY A 33 -1.75 3.05 20.33
C GLY A 33 -3.04 2.49 20.93
N LYS A 34 -3.97 1.97 20.13
CA LYS A 34 -5.21 1.34 20.62
C LYS A 34 -5.41 0.00 19.91
N GLY A 35 -5.28 -1.09 20.67
CA GLY A 35 -5.26 -2.48 20.21
C GLY A 35 -6.56 -3.02 19.63
N GLN A 36 -7.17 -2.33 18.67
CA GLN A 36 -8.32 -2.83 17.91
C GLN A 36 -7.97 -2.90 16.43
N GLN A 37 -7.40 -4.06 16.03
CA GLN A 37 -7.40 -4.45 14.63
C GLN A 37 -8.83 -4.77 14.22
N THR A 38 -9.53 -3.80 13.61
CA THR A 38 -10.82 -3.99 12.96
C THR A 38 -10.75 -5.18 12.00
N ALA A 39 -11.82 -5.99 11.88
CA ALA A 39 -11.84 -7.22 11.07
C ALA A 39 -11.38 -7.00 9.61
N ALA A 40 -11.67 -5.83 9.03
CA ALA A 40 -11.19 -5.41 7.71
C ALA A 40 -9.65 -5.36 7.60
N ASN A 41 -8.95 -4.94 8.66
CA ASN A 41 -7.49 -4.87 8.69
C ASN A 41 -6.86 -6.28 8.75
N ARG A 42 -7.52 -7.26 9.39
CA ARG A 42 -7.05 -8.65 9.40
C ARG A 42 -7.09 -9.27 8.00
N GLN A 43 -8.16 -9.03 7.26
CA GLN A 43 -8.29 -9.54 5.89
C GLN A 43 -7.25 -8.92 4.96
N GLN A 44 -7.04 -7.61 5.05
CA GLN A 44 -6.02 -6.93 4.26
C GLN A 44 -4.59 -7.36 4.64
N ALA A 45 -4.34 -7.63 5.93
CA ALA A 45 -3.08 -8.17 6.39
C ALA A 45 -2.81 -9.59 5.87
N LYS A 46 -3.83 -10.45 5.76
CA LYS A 46 -3.69 -11.80 5.17
C LYS A 46 -3.29 -11.73 3.70
N VAL A 47 -4.05 -10.98 2.89
CA VAL A 47 -3.76 -10.78 1.46
C VAL A 47 -2.36 -10.19 1.25
N THR A 48 -1.99 -9.20 2.06
CA THR A 48 -0.65 -8.59 1.98
C THR A 48 0.45 -9.58 2.35
N ARG A 49 0.25 -10.42 3.38
CA ARG A 49 1.22 -11.46 3.77
C ARG A 49 1.44 -12.48 2.68
N GLU A 50 0.38 -12.93 2.02
CA GLU A 50 0.46 -13.89 0.91
C GLU A 50 1.20 -13.31 -0.29
N ALA A 51 0.86 -12.08 -0.70
CA ALA A 51 1.56 -11.37 -1.76
C ALA A 51 3.05 -11.19 -1.44
N THR A 52 3.37 -10.82 -0.19
CA THR A 52 4.76 -10.67 0.27
C THR A 52 5.51 -12.00 0.28
N LYS A 53 4.87 -13.11 0.65
CA LYS A 53 5.47 -14.46 0.63
C LYS A 53 5.85 -14.86 -0.80
N ARG A 54 4.95 -14.70 -1.77
CA ARG A 54 5.20 -14.99 -3.19
C ARG A 54 6.31 -14.10 -3.75
N ALA A 55 6.30 -12.81 -3.44
CA ALA A 55 7.36 -11.89 -3.84
C ALA A 55 8.74 -12.29 -3.27
N ARG A 56 8.79 -12.72 -2.00
CA ARG A 56 10.03 -13.21 -1.37
C ARG A 56 10.53 -14.50 -2.02
N GLN A 57 9.64 -15.41 -2.40
CA GLN A 57 10.01 -16.64 -3.11
C GLN A 57 10.59 -16.31 -4.50
N ALA A 58 9.93 -15.45 -5.27
CA ALA A 58 10.43 -14.98 -6.55
C ALA A 58 11.79 -14.28 -6.42
N ALA A 59 11.95 -13.40 -5.44
CA ALA A 59 13.21 -12.72 -5.16
C ALA A 59 14.34 -13.69 -4.76
N ARG A 60 14.02 -14.75 -4.00
CA ARG A 60 14.99 -15.79 -3.65
C ARG A 60 15.45 -16.58 -4.86
N LEU A 61 14.53 -16.92 -5.76
CA LEU A 61 14.84 -17.60 -7.01
C LEU A 61 15.71 -16.70 -7.91
N ALA A 62 15.32 -15.44 -8.08
CA ALA A 62 16.09 -14.45 -8.83
C ALA A 62 17.51 -14.28 -8.29
N ARG A 63 17.69 -14.24 -6.96
CA ARG A 63 19.01 -14.19 -6.29
C ARG A 63 19.86 -15.45 -6.44
N ARG A 64 19.26 -16.58 -6.81
CA ARG A 64 19.98 -17.84 -7.08
C ARG A 64 20.36 -17.95 -8.56
N ILE A 65 19.51 -17.44 -9.45
CA ILE A 65 19.77 -17.42 -10.89
C ILE A 65 20.82 -16.36 -11.24
N GLY A 66 20.79 -15.20 -10.57
CA GLY A 66 21.76 -14.13 -10.78
C GLY A 66 23.07 -14.27 -10.00
N ARG A 67 23.39 -15.47 -9.49
CA ARG A 67 24.63 -15.75 -8.76
C ARG A 67 25.47 -16.75 -9.52
#